data_AF-A0A5C7Q2X4-F1
#
_entry.id   AF-A0A5C7Q2X4-F1
#
_cell.length_a   1.000
_cell.length_b   1.000
_cell.length_c   1.000
_cell.angle_alpha   90.00
_cell.angle_beta   90.00
_cell.angle_gamma   90.00
#
_symmetry.space_group_name_H-M   'P 1'
#
loop_
_entity.id
_entity.type
_entity.pdbx_description
1 polymer ?
#
loop_
_entity_poly.entity_id
_entity_poly.type
_entity_poly.pdbx_seq_one_letter_code
_entity_poly.pdbx_strand_id
1 'polypeptide(L)'
;MSRPWKSELHVQLGRGVTAVASCAPWSRRVVARAHAEGTPAQALPAALAALRERCGALPAQARLRVPDELVYFTLVAGSTGWSAARQSAVNHFAATLGRQDLVVQVVALPGHGAWLAAAIEPADLQTWQQALAGAGVQLAHVELQLLDDLHRIAAEVPDEAIIALLRDEGTTLVRVERGVPVELSWERCDPRALRLVEQRLLAFQGGIVSSQPPSVWMLCRAAEQRDHWRHMAKAHGWTLLLRHAQAAEAEA
;
A
#
# COMPACT_ATOMS: atom_id res chain seq x y z
N MET A 1 1.33 30.16 -21.83
CA MET A 1 1.35 28.86 -22.53
C MET A 1 1.06 27.77 -21.52
N SER A 2 -0.09 27.08 -21.64
CA SER A 2 -0.42 25.92 -20.81
C SER A 2 0.58 24.81 -21.10
N ARG A 3 1.32 24.34 -20.10
CA ARG A 3 2.12 23.12 -20.25
C ARG A 3 1.18 22.00 -20.71
N PRO A 4 1.46 21.29 -21.83
CA PRO A 4 0.62 20.18 -22.22
C PRO A 4 0.60 19.18 -21.07
N TRP A 5 -0.60 18.78 -20.66
CA TRP A 5 -0.80 17.76 -19.66
C TRP A 5 -0.05 16.51 -20.11
N LYS A 6 0.81 15.96 -19.25
CA LYS A 6 1.63 14.79 -19.59
C LYS A 6 0.87 13.54 -19.18
N SER A 7 0.75 12.57 -20.09
CA SER A 7 0.35 11.22 -19.72
C SER A 7 1.37 10.66 -18.71
N GLU A 8 0.89 9.87 -17.77
CA GLU A 8 1.71 9.23 -16.74
C GLU A 8 1.44 7.73 -16.72
N LEU A 9 2.51 6.95 -16.56
CA LEU A 9 2.45 5.51 -16.40
C LEU A 9 2.21 5.19 -14.93
N HIS A 10 1.17 4.41 -14.64
CA HIS A 10 0.91 3.89 -13.31
C HIS A 10 1.45 2.47 -13.25
N VAL A 11 2.31 2.20 -12.27
CA VAL A 11 2.89 0.88 -12.03
C VAL A 11 2.46 0.41 -10.66
N GLN A 12 1.79 -0.74 -10.62
CA GLN A 12 1.37 -1.42 -9.41
C GLN A 12 2.27 -2.64 -9.23
N LEU A 13 3.20 -2.59 -8.28
CA LEU A 13 4.03 -3.75 -7.96
C LEU A 13 3.24 -4.78 -7.16
N GLY A 14 3.61 -6.05 -7.34
CA GLY A 14 3.14 -7.16 -6.54
C GLY A 14 4.13 -8.32 -6.61
N ARG A 15 4.16 -9.17 -5.58
CA ARG A 15 5.04 -10.36 -5.52
C ARG A 15 4.53 -11.56 -6.33
N GLY A 16 3.29 -11.49 -6.82
CA GLY A 16 2.71 -12.44 -7.77
C GLY A 16 2.38 -11.82 -9.13
N VAL A 17 1.84 -10.60 -9.16
CA VAL A 17 1.45 -9.90 -10.39
C VAL A 17 1.91 -8.45 -10.31
N THR A 18 2.55 -7.97 -11.37
CA THR A 18 2.82 -6.54 -11.59
C THR A 18 1.95 -6.03 -12.72
N ALA A 19 1.20 -4.96 -12.47
CA ALA A 19 0.35 -4.31 -13.46
C ALA A 19 0.90 -2.94 -13.84
N VAL A 20 0.77 -2.60 -15.12
CA VAL A 20 1.13 -1.29 -15.66
C VAL A 20 -0.03 -0.73 -16.47
N ALA A 21 -0.30 0.56 -16.30
CA ALA A 21 -1.39 1.25 -16.96
C ALA A 21 -0.94 2.61 -17.49
N SER A 22 -1.35 2.92 -18.73
CA SER A 22 -1.23 4.26 -19.29
C SER A 22 -2.51 5.03 -19.01
N CYS A 23 -2.39 6.17 -18.33
CA CYS A 23 -3.53 7.04 -18.00
C CYS A 23 -3.65 8.20 -18.98
N ALA A 24 -4.88 8.65 -19.23
CA ALA A 24 -5.13 9.82 -20.05
C ALA A 24 -4.52 11.09 -19.38
N PRO A 25 -3.97 12.05 -20.13
CA PRO A 25 -3.23 13.18 -19.55
C PRO A 25 -4.03 14.07 -18.57
N TRP A 26 -5.36 14.14 -18.71
CA TRP A 26 -6.24 14.99 -17.92
C TRP A 26 -7.11 14.22 -16.92
N SER A 27 -6.89 12.91 -16.74
CA SER A 27 -7.68 12.10 -15.81
C SER A 27 -6.96 10.82 -15.39
N ARG A 28 -7.35 10.22 -14.26
CA ARG A 28 -6.88 8.86 -13.90
C ARG A 28 -7.55 7.75 -14.73
N ARG A 29 -8.19 8.08 -15.85
CA ARG A 29 -8.81 7.09 -16.72
C ARG A 29 -7.72 6.27 -17.40
N VAL A 30 -7.75 4.98 -17.16
CA VAL A 30 -6.88 4.00 -17.82
C VAL A 30 -7.26 3.89 -19.29
N VAL A 31 -6.27 4.10 -20.16
CA VAL A 31 -6.39 4.00 -21.62
C VAL A 31 -5.96 2.63 -22.11
N ALA A 32 -4.88 2.11 -21.53
CA ALA A 32 -4.37 0.77 -21.80
C ALA A 32 -3.74 0.20 -20.52
N ARG A 33 -3.84 -1.11 -20.35
CA ARG A 33 -3.27 -1.84 -19.22
C ARG A 33 -2.58 -3.11 -19.73
N ALA A 34 -1.53 -3.54 -19.05
CA ALA A 34 -0.95 -4.87 -19.17
C ALA A 34 -0.51 -5.35 -17.78
N HIS A 35 -0.35 -6.66 -17.63
CA HIS A 35 0.19 -7.25 -16.41
C HIS A 35 1.11 -8.41 -16.78
N ALA A 36 1.98 -8.77 -15.84
CA ALA A 36 2.80 -9.97 -15.91
C ALA A 36 2.93 -10.60 -14.52
N GLU A 37 3.11 -11.91 -14.51
CA GLU A 37 3.28 -12.68 -13.29
C GLU A 37 4.76 -12.79 -12.90
N GLY A 38 5.01 -13.02 -11.62
CA GLY A 38 6.35 -13.23 -11.03
C GLY A 38 6.78 -12.12 -10.09
N THR A 39 8.05 -12.17 -9.69
CA THR A 39 8.63 -11.14 -8.82
C THR A 39 8.63 -9.77 -9.51
N PRO A 40 8.56 -8.65 -8.76
CA PRO A 40 8.57 -7.30 -9.35
C PRO A 40 9.69 -7.06 -10.36
N ALA A 41 10.90 -7.57 -10.08
CA ALA A 41 12.06 -7.44 -10.95
C ALA A 41 11.89 -8.14 -12.31
N GLN A 42 11.19 -9.28 -12.34
CA GLN A 42 10.93 -10.07 -13.55
C GLN A 42 9.67 -9.61 -14.29
N ALA A 43 8.61 -9.33 -13.54
CA ALA A 43 7.30 -9.01 -14.08
C ALA A 43 7.24 -7.60 -14.68
N LEU A 44 7.93 -6.62 -14.08
CA LEU A 44 7.87 -5.23 -14.56
C LEU A 44 8.33 -5.06 -16.02
N PRO A 45 9.52 -5.56 -16.45
CA PRO A 45 9.92 -5.49 -17.87
C PRO A 45 8.92 -6.16 -18.83
N ALA A 46 8.38 -7.32 -18.45
CA ALA A 46 7.41 -8.04 -19.27
C ALA A 46 6.09 -7.28 -19.41
N ALA A 47 5.58 -6.71 -18.31
CA ALA A 47 4.37 -5.90 -18.31
C ALA A 47 4.55 -4.62 -19.14
N LEU A 48 5.72 -3.96 -19.08
CA LEU A 48 6.05 -2.79 -19.90
C LEU A 48 6.12 -3.13 -21.39
N ALA A 49 6.72 -4.27 -21.76
CA ALA A 49 6.76 -4.74 -23.14
C ALA A 49 5.35 -4.98 -23.69
N ALA A 50 4.52 -5.71 -22.95
CA ALA A 50 3.13 -5.98 -23.32
C ALA A 50 2.27 -4.71 -23.43
N LEU A 51 2.49 -3.71 -22.56
CA LEU A 51 1.77 -2.43 -22.67
C LEU A 51 2.19 -1.67 -23.92
N ARG A 52 3.50 -1.62 -24.22
CA ARG A 52 4.05 -0.94 -25.39
C ARG A 52 3.51 -1.51 -26.70
N GLU A 53 3.31 -2.82 -26.79
CA GLU A 53 2.65 -3.44 -27.96
C GLU A 53 1.22 -2.94 -28.16
N ARG A 54 0.51 -2.56 -27.09
CA ARG A 54 -0.88 -2.08 -27.14
C ARG A 54 -1.00 -0.59 -27.46
N CYS A 55 -0.08 0.24 -26.97
CA CYS A 55 -0.17 1.70 -27.10
C CYS A 55 0.91 2.35 -27.99
N GLY A 56 1.88 1.56 -28.49
CA GLY A 56 2.99 2.03 -29.33
C GLY A 56 4.08 2.74 -28.53
N ALA A 57 3.74 3.88 -27.90
CA ALA A 57 4.65 4.66 -27.07
C ALA A 57 4.20 4.66 -25.61
N LEU A 58 5.15 4.50 -24.70
CA LEU A 58 4.90 4.59 -23.26
C LEU A 58 5.00 6.06 -22.79
N PRO A 59 4.26 6.46 -21.74
CA PRO A 59 4.47 7.73 -21.07
C PRO A 59 5.91 7.88 -20.57
N ALA A 60 6.47 9.10 -20.65
CA ALA A 60 7.85 9.35 -20.25
C ALA A 60 8.10 9.30 -18.73
N GLN A 61 7.04 9.34 -17.92
CA GLN A 61 7.12 9.36 -16.46
C GLN A 61 6.23 8.28 -15.86
N ALA A 62 6.67 7.71 -14.73
CA ALA A 62 5.93 6.72 -13.98
C ALA A 62 5.71 7.09 -12.51
N ARG A 63 4.52 6.74 -11.99
CA ARG A 63 4.27 6.54 -10.57
C ARG A 63 4.36 5.06 -10.25
N LEU A 64 5.16 4.75 -9.25
CA LEU A 64 5.35 3.38 -8.75
C LEU A 64 4.62 3.22 -7.43
N ARG A 65 3.53 2.46 -7.41
CA ARG A 65 2.89 2.05 -6.17
C ARG A 65 3.55 0.80 -5.63
N VAL A 66 4.11 0.93 -4.43
CA VAL A 66 4.80 -0.15 -3.72
C VAL A 66 3.82 -0.76 -2.69
N PRO A 67 3.57 -2.07 -2.76
CA PRO A 67 2.71 -2.78 -1.82
C PRO A 67 3.44 -3.00 -0.49
N ASP A 68 2.67 -3.35 0.53
CA ASP A 68 3.15 -3.42 1.91
C ASP A 68 4.21 -4.53 2.09
N GLU A 69 4.14 -5.59 1.28
CA GLU A 69 5.08 -6.72 1.22
C GLU A 69 6.52 -6.35 0.82
N LEU A 70 6.73 -5.14 0.29
CA LEU A 70 8.01 -4.67 -0.23
C LEU A 70 8.56 -3.49 0.59
N VAL A 71 7.94 -3.18 1.73
CA VAL A 71 8.27 -2.01 2.54
C VAL A 71 8.27 -2.38 4.02
N TYR A 72 9.23 -1.84 4.77
CA TYR A 72 9.15 -1.82 6.23
C TYR A 72 8.47 -0.54 6.68
N PHE A 73 7.40 -0.65 7.45
CA PHE A 73 6.69 0.52 7.96
C PHE A 73 6.93 0.75 9.45
N THR A 74 6.86 2.01 9.86
CA THR A 74 6.73 2.42 11.25
C THR A 74 5.94 3.71 11.35
N LEU A 75 5.32 3.96 12.50
CA LEU A 75 4.67 5.22 12.81
C LEU A 75 5.63 6.09 13.62
N VAL A 76 5.77 7.36 13.22
CA VAL A 76 6.59 8.34 13.94
C VAL A 76 5.67 9.40 14.54
N ALA A 77 5.55 9.38 15.86
CA ALA A 77 4.76 10.34 16.62
C ALA A 77 5.59 11.56 17.05
N GLY A 78 4.90 12.68 17.33
CA GLY A 78 5.46 13.82 18.04
C GLY A 78 6.52 14.63 17.28
N SER A 79 6.67 14.41 15.98
CA SER A 79 7.65 15.12 15.15
C SER A 79 7.08 16.42 14.59
N THR A 80 7.74 17.54 14.89
CA THR A 80 7.32 18.91 14.51
C THR A 80 7.61 19.28 13.05
N GLY A 81 8.18 18.37 12.26
CA GLY A 81 8.46 18.60 10.85
C GLY A 81 9.03 17.38 10.13
N TRP A 82 9.00 17.46 8.79
CA TRP A 82 9.39 16.37 7.90
C TRP A 82 10.82 15.86 8.16
N SER A 83 11.78 16.76 8.35
CA SER A 83 13.19 16.40 8.57
C SER A 83 13.37 15.62 9.89
N ALA A 84 12.73 16.08 10.97
CA ALA A 84 12.77 15.42 12.26
C ALA A 84 12.10 14.03 12.21
N ALA A 85 10.92 13.94 11.56
CA ALA A 85 10.23 12.67 11.37
C ALA A 85 11.08 11.67 10.57
N ARG A 86 11.72 12.14 9.50
CA ARG A 86 12.62 11.32 8.68
C ARG A 86 13.83 10.84 9.46
N GLN A 87 14.47 11.70 10.25
CA GLN A 87 15.62 11.28 11.05
C GLN A 87 15.22 10.26 12.12
N SER A 88 14.09 10.46 12.79
CA SER A 88 13.55 9.47 13.75
C SER A 88 13.26 8.13 13.08
N ALA A 89 12.67 8.14 11.88
CA ALA A 89 12.44 6.93 11.10
C ALA A 89 13.75 6.21 10.73
N VAL A 90 14.76 6.93 10.24
CA VAL A 90 16.08 6.37 9.91
C VAL A 90 16.71 5.71 11.14
N ASN A 91 16.69 6.40 12.28
CA ASN A 91 17.23 5.86 13.53
C ASN A 91 16.46 4.62 14.00
N HIS A 92 15.13 4.62 13.86
CA HIS A 92 14.29 3.48 14.20
C HIS A 92 14.63 2.26 13.33
N PHE A 93 14.66 2.41 12.01
CA PHE A 93 15.00 1.30 11.11
C PHE A 93 16.43 0.80 11.33
N ALA A 94 17.38 1.69 11.61
CA ALA A 94 18.75 1.30 11.96
C ALA A 94 18.80 0.46 13.24
N ALA A 95 18.04 0.84 14.27
CA ALA A 95 17.99 0.10 15.54
C ALA A 95 17.25 -1.24 15.42
N THR A 96 16.13 -1.27 14.70
CA THR A 96 15.25 -2.45 14.62
C THR A 96 15.73 -3.47 13.60
N LEU A 97 16.24 -3.02 12.46
CA LEU A 97 16.67 -3.90 11.35
C LEU A 97 18.19 -4.09 11.31
N GLY A 98 18.96 -3.31 12.07
CA GLY A 98 20.43 -3.33 11.99
C GLY A 98 20.97 -2.80 10.65
N ARG A 99 20.18 -2.01 9.92
CA ARG A 99 20.47 -1.56 8.55
C ARG A 99 20.35 -0.04 8.43
N GLN A 100 21.34 0.61 7.82
CA GLN A 100 21.40 2.07 7.64
C GLN A 100 21.33 2.51 6.17
N ASP A 101 21.37 1.55 5.26
CA ASP A 101 21.40 1.76 3.81
C ASP A 101 20.01 1.89 3.20
N LEU A 102 18.94 1.64 3.96
CA LEU A 102 17.55 1.66 3.48
C LEU A 102 17.15 3.05 2.96
N VAL A 103 16.36 3.07 1.88
CA VAL A 103 15.76 4.29 1.36
C VAL A 103 14.54 4.63 2.20
N VAL A 104 14.68 5.62 3.09
CA VAL A 104 13.60 6.04 4.00
C VAL A 104 12.84 7.25 3.46
N GLN A 105 11.52 7.08 3.36
CA GLN A 105 10.55 8.14 3.08
C GLN A 105 9.57 8.30 4.24
N VAL A 106 9.09 9.53 4.46
CA VAL A 106 8.07 9.83 5.47
C VAL A 106 6.96 10.68 4.86
N VAL A 107 5.73 10.39 5.24
CA VAL A 107 4.54 11.11 4.81
C VAL A 107 3.72 11.50 6.05
N ALA A 108 3.27 12.74 6.10
CA ALA A 108 2.41 13.21 7.18
C ALA A 108 1.06 12.50 7.08
N LEU A 109 0.57 11.99 8.21
CA LEU A 109 -0.77 11.42 8.28
C LEU A 109 -1.79 12.55 8.50
N PRO A 110 -3.06 12.35 8.09
CA PRO A 110 -4.16 13.21 8.48
C PRO A 110 -4.33 13.23 10.00
N GLY A 111 -4.65 14.38 10.58
CA GLY A 111 -4.66 14.57 12.03
C GLY A 111 -3.24 14.88 12.56
N HIS A 112 -3.11 15.95 13.35
CA HIS A 112 -1.81 16.55 13.64
C HIS A 112 -0.84 15.63 14.40
N GLY A 113 0.41 15.57 13.95
CA GLY A 113 1.55 15.11 14.76
C GLY A 113 2.02 13.67 14.55
N ALA A 114 1.44 12.92 13.60
CA ALA A 114 1.87 11.57 13.25
C ALA A 114 2.36 11.48 11.79
N TRP A 115 3.34 10.61 11.57
CA TRP A 115 3.93 10.36 10.27
C TRP A 115 3.97 8.86 9.99
N LEU A 116 3.68 8.47 8.76
CA LEU A 116 3.97 7.14 8.27
C LEU A 116 5.37 7.15 7.66
N ALA A 117 6.25 6.31 8.19
CA ALA A 117 7.57 6.09 7.64
C ALA A 117 7.63 4.74 6.92
N ALA A 118 8.35 4.73 5.81
CA ALA A 118 8.54 3.56 4.97
C ALA A 118 10.03 3.44 4.59
N ALA A 119 10.60 2.26 4.77
CA ALA A 119 11.93 1.90 4.32
C ALA A 119 11.83 0.88 3.17
N ILE A 120 12.53 1.17 2.08
CA ILE A 120 12.61 0.34 0.88
C ILE A 120 14.04 -0.14 0.70
N GLU A 121 14.21 -1.40 0.29
CA GLU A 121 15.52 -1.97 -0.06
C GLU A 121 16.11 -1.23 -1.28
N PRO A 122 17.34 -0.67 -1.19
CA PRO A 122 17.93 0.11 -2.27
C PRO A 122 18.09 -0.68 -3.58
N ALA A 123 18.46 -1.96 -3.47
CA ALA A 123 18.65 -2.85 -4.62
C ALA A 123 17.34 -3.07 -5.40
N ASP A 124 16.22 -3.21 -4.69
CA ASP A 124 14.90 -3.35 -5.29
C ASP A 124 14.49 -2.07 -6.02
N LEU A 125 14.62 -0.91 -5.36
CA LEU A 125 14.31 0.38 -5.96
C LEU A 125 15.17 0.64 -7.21
N GLN A 126 16.46 0.34 -7.15
CA GLN A 126 17.37 0.46 -8.28
C GLN A 126 16.96 -0.46 -9.44
N THR A 127 16.59 -1.70 -9.14
CA THR A 127 16.12 -2.68 -10.14
C THR A 127 14.86 -2.17 -10.86
N TRP A 128 13.89 -1.64 -10.12
CA TRP A 128 12.66 -1.09 -10.72
C TRP A 128 12.92 0.17 -11.54
N GLN A 129 13.80 1.06 -11.06
CA GLN A 129 14.23 2.24 -11.82
C GLN A 129 14.93 1.87 -13.12
N GLN A 130 15.80 0.86 -13.11
CA GLN A 130 16.49 0.36 -14.31
C GLN A 130 15.52 -0.28 -15.30
N ALA A 131 14.55 -1.06 -14.82
CA ALA A 131 13.52 -1.64 -15.68
C ALA A 131 12.69 -0.56 -16.40
N LEU A 132 12.29 0.49 -15.67
CA LEU A 132 11.59 1.65 -16.25
C LEU A 132 12.47 2.40 -17.25
N ALA A 133 13.72 2.69 -16.88
CA ALA A 133 14.66 3.41 -17.74
C ALA A 133 14.96 2.63 -19.03
N GLY A 134 15.09 1.30 -18.96
CA GLY A 134 15.24 0.42 -20.12
C GLY A 134 14.04 0.45 -21.08
N ALA A 135 12.86 0.84 -20.59
CA ALA A 135 11.67 1.09 -21.40
C ALA A 135 11.50 2.56 -21.83
N GLY A 136 12.48 3.43 -21.53
CA GLY A 136 12.42 4.86 -21.82
C GLY A 136 11.54 5.67 -20.86
N VAL A 137 11.23 5.13 -19.68
CA VAL A 137 10.35 5.73 -18.69
C VAL A 137 11.14 6.16 -17.46
N GLN A 138 10.98 7.40 -17.01
CA GLN A 138 11.59 7.89 -15.77
C GLN A 138 10.66 7.65 -14.58
N LEU A 139 11.18 7.07 -13.51
CA LEU A 139 10.46 7.04 -12.23
C LEU A 139 10.35 8.46 -11.66
N ALA A 140 9.12 8.97 -11.53
CA ALA A 140 8.85 10.31 -11.00
C ALA A 140 8.41 10.28 -9.54
N HIS A 141 7.60 9.27 -9.15
CA HIS A 141 7.04 9.16 -7.81
C HIS A 141 7.02 7.72 -7.32
N VAL A 142 7.25 7.55 -6.02
CA VAL A 142 7.02 6.31 -5.29
C VAL A 142 5.86 6.55 -4.34
N GLU A 143 4.81 5.76 -4.46
CA GLU A 143 3.59 5.84 -3.67
C GLU A 143 3.45 4.58 -2.82
N LEU A 144 2.91 4.73 -1.61
CA LEU A 144 2.72 3.64 -0.67
C LEU A 144 1.27 3.15 -0.74
N GLN A 145 1.08 1.86 -0.99
CA GLN A 145 -0.27 1.30 -1.07
C GLN A 145 -1.07 1.49 0.22
N LEU A 146 -0.45 1.26 1.38
CA LEU A 146 -1.04 1.55 2.68
C LEU A 146 -1.61 2.97 2.78
N LEU A 147 -0.86 3.99 2.34
CA LEU A 147 -1.31 5.38 2.45
C LEU A 147 -2.53 5.67 1.56
N ASP A 148 -2.52 5.15 0.34
CA ASP A 148 -3.65 5.28 -0.59
C ASP A 148 -4.91 4.61 -0.02
N ASP A 149 -4.77 3.43 0.58
CA ASP A 149 -5.88 2.72 1.21
C ASP A 149 -6.44 3.47 2.42
N LEU A 150 -5.56 3.97 3.30
CA LEU A 150 -5.97 4.75 4.47
C LEU A 150 -6.71 6.03 4.05
N HIS A 151 -6.20 6.77 3.07
CA HIS A 151 -6.89 7.95 2.54
C HIS A 151 -8.27 7.63 1.96
N ARG A 152 -8.38 6.49 1.27
CA ARG A 152 -9.62 6.06 0.62
C ARG A 152 -10.71 5.71 1.64
N ILE A 153 -10.35 5.15 2.78
CA ILE A 153 -11.30 4.68 3.80
C ILE A 153 -11.48 5.66 4.97
N ALA A 154 -10.66 6.71 5.06
CA ALA A 154 -10.62 7.63 6.21
C ALA A 154 -11.98 8.24 6.57
N ALA A 155 -12.86 8.49 5.59
CA ALA A 155 -14.19 9.07 5.83
C ALA A 155 -15.23 8.08 6.37
N GLU A 156 -14.97 6.77 6.28
CA GLU A 156 -15.90 5.71 6.71
C GLU A 156 -15.49 5.08 8.05
N VAL A 157 -14.19 5.08 8.36
CA VAL A 157 -13.66 4.47 9.58
C VAL A 157 -13.89 5.41 10.77
N PRO A 158 -14.45 4.92 11.90
CA PRO A 158 -14.59 5.70 13.12
C PRO A 158 -13.24 6.16 13.69
N ASP A 159 -13.28 7.18 14.54
CA ASP A 159 -12.09 7.71 15.22
C ASP A 159 -11.41 6.67 16.14
N GLU A 160 -12.12 5.62 16.55
CA GLU A 160 -11.63 4.50 17.35
C GLU A 160 -11.88 3.19 16.60
N ALA A 161 -10.84 2.61 15.99
CA ALA A 161 -10.98 1.44 15.14
C ALA A 161 -9.69 0.63 15.00
N ILE A 162 -9.85 -0.64 14.60
CA ILE A 162 -8.78 -1.46 14.05
C ILE A 162 -9.05 -1.62 12.56
N ILE A 163 -8.14 -1.18 11.71
CA ILE A 163 -8.21 -1.39 10.27
C ILE A 163 -7.35 -2.60 9.92
N ALA A 164 -7.94 -3.56 9.21
CA ALA A 164 -7.26 -4.74 8.68
C ALA A 164 -7.25 -4.69 7.14
N LEU A 165 -6.07 -4.47 6.57
CA LEU A 165 -5.87 -4.49 5.13
C LEU A 165 -5.33 -5.86 4.73
N LEU A 166 -6.18 -6.67 4.10
CA LEU A 166 -5.79 -7.98 3.61
C LEU A 166 -5.03 -7.81 2.29
N ARG A 167 -3.79 -8.29 2.28
CA ARG A 167 -2.87 -8.25 1.14
C ARG A 167 -2.67 -9.66 0.58
N ASP A 168 -1.84 -9.78 -0.45
CA ASP A 168 -1.62 -11.05 -1.12
C ASP A 168 -0.74 -11.99 -0.28
N GLU A 169 0.24 -11.45 0.45
CA GLU A 169 1.13 -12.25 1.30
C GLU A 169 0.97 -12.00 2.81
N GLY A 170 -0.05 -11.27 3.22
CA GLY A 170 -0.22 -10.96 4.62
C GLY A 170 -1.32 -9.98 4.93
N THR A 171 -1.26 -9.43 6.13
CA THR A 171 -2.23 -8.45 6.62
C THR A 171 -1.52 -7.29 7.28
N THR A 172 -1.90 -6.08 6.89
CA THR A 172 -1.52 -4.85 7.59
C THR A 172 -2.62 -4.50 8.58
N LEU A 173 -2.25 -4.36 9.86
CA LEU A 173 -3.14 -3.98 10.95
C LEU A 173 -2.79 -2.57 11.40
N VAL A 174 -3.79 -1.70 11.48
CA VAL A 174 -3.64 -0.31 11.93
C VAL A 174 -4.61 -0.06 13.06
N ARG A 175 -4.12 0.42 14.20
CA ARG A 175 -4.95 0.94 15.29
C ARG A 175 -5.13 2.44 15.08
N VAL A 176 -6.38 2.90 15.11
CA VAL A 176 -6.74 4.31 15.01
C VAL A 176 -7.34 4.73 16.35
N GLU A 177 -6.81 5.80 16.91
CA GLU A 177 -7.34 6.47 18.10
C GLU A 177 -7.50 7.96 17.80
N ARG A 178 -8.65 8.54 18.16
CA ARG A 178 -9.02 9.93 17.85
C ARG A 178 -8.78 10.30 16.38
N GLY A 179 -9.04 9.36 15.47
CA GLY A 179 -8.90 9.54 14.02
C GLY A 179 -7.46 9.49 13.50
N VAL A 180 -6.48 9.14 14.34
CA VAL A 180 -5.06 9.07 13.97
C VAL A 180 -4.53 7.64 14.11
N PRO A 181 -3.77 7.12 13.13
CA PRO A 181 -3.02 5.88 13.30
C PRO A 181 -2.01 5.98 14.45
N VAL A 182 -2.16 5.11 15.46
CA VAL A 182 -1.27 5.06 16.65
C VAL A 182 -0.45 3.78 16.73
N GLU A 183 -0.88 2.71 16.07
CA GLU A 183 -0.15 1.46 16.00
C GLU A 183 -0.27 0.84 14.63
N LEU A 184 0.81 0.21 14.17
CA LEU A 184 0.91 -0.42 12.87
C LEU A 184 1.66 -1.75 13.00
N SER A 185 1.09 -2.81 12.44
CA SER A 185 1.72 -4.11 12.35
C SER A 185 1.55 -4.68 10.94
N TRP A 186 2.60 -5.30 10.43
CA TRP A 186 2.55 -6.12 9.22
C TRP A 186 2.88 -7.56 9.60
N GLU A 187 2.00 -8.49 9.25
CA GLU A 187 2.24 -9.91 9.46
C GLU A 187 2.11 -10.69 8.16
N ARG A 188 3.19 -11.40 7.82
CA ARG A 188 3.17 -12.34 6.71
C ARG A 188 2.33 -13.55 7.09
N CYS A 189 1.26 -13.78 6.35
CA CYS A 189 0.34 -14.89 6.54
C CYS A 189 -0.38 -15.19 5.23
N ASP A 190 -0.85 -16.42 5.05
CA ASP A 190 -1.76 -16.70 3.94
C ASP A 190 -3.12 -16.04 4.26
N PRO A 191 -3.56 -15.01 3.50
CA PRO A 191 -4.86 -14.38 3.71
C PRO A 191 -6.04 -15.34 3.48
N ARG A 192 -5.81 -16.50 2.85
CA ARG A 192 -6.79 -17.59 2.70
C ARG A 192 -6.88 -18.47 3.94
N ALA A 193 -5.89 -18.43 4.83
CA ALA A 193 -5.92 -19.14 6.11
C ALA A 193 -6.79 -18.36 7.13
N LEU A 194 -8.09 -18.34 6.89
CA LEU A 194 -9.11 -17.58 7.61
C LEU A 194 -8.94 -17.59 9.13
N ARG A 195 -8.76 -18.78 9.72
CA ARG A 195 -8.59 -18.95 11.17
C ARG A 195 -7.32 -18.30 11.71
N LEU A 196 -6.23 -18.32 10.94
CA LEU A 196 -4.98 -17.68 11.36
C LEU A 196 -5.16 -16.17 11.39
N VAL A 197 -5.72 -15.59 10.33
CA VAL A 197 -5.96 -14.15 10.25
C VAL A 197 -6.97 -13.71 11.33
N GLU A 198 -8.03 -14.48 11.58
CA GLU A 198 -8.96 -14.27 12.70
C GLU A 198 -8.21 -14.21 14.05
N GLN A 199 -7.35 -15.19 14.33
CA GLN A 199 -6.55 -15.23 15.56
C GLN A 199 -5.62 -14.01 15.68
N ARG A 200 -5.03 -13.54 14.58
CA ARG A 200 -4.18 -12.34 14.58
C ARG A 200 -4.99 -11.08 14.86
N LEU A 201 -6.17 -10.95 14.25
CA LEU A 201 -7.09 -9.84 14.52
C LEU A 201 -7.53 -9.83 15.98
N LEU A 202 -7.92 -10.98 16.51
CA LEU A 202 -8.31 -11.11 17.92
C LEU A 202 -7.14 -10.87 18.87
N ALA A 203 -5.90 -11.24 18.51
CA ALA A 203 -4.72 -10.94 19.32
C ALA A 203 -4.39 -9.44 19.31
N PHE A 204 -4.45 -8.79 18.15
CA PHE A 204 -4.22 -7.35 18.00
C PHE A 204 -5.30 -6.52 18.70
N GLN A 205 -6.54 -7.02 18.68
CA GLN A 205 -7.68 -6.48 19.43
C GLN A 205 -7.59 -6.80 20.93
N GLY A 206 -7.11 -7.99 21.30
CA GLY A 206 -7.02 -8.50 22.67
C GLY A 206 -5.82 -8.01 23.46
N GLY A 207 -4.83 -7.40 22.81
CA GLY A 207 -3.82 -6.56 23.48
C GLY A 207 -4.42 -5.34 24.21
N ILE A 208 -5.71 -5.09 24.01
CA ILE A 208 -6.46 -3.98 24.61
C ILE A 208 -7.11 -4.46 25.90
N VAL A 209 -6.69 -3.90 27.03
CA VAL A 209 -7.37 -4.07 28.33
C VAL A 209 -8.58 -3.12 28.38
N SER A 210 -9.59 -3.36 27.53
CA SER A 210 -10.83 -2.58 27.48
C SER A 210 -12.06 -3.48 27.57
N SER A 211 -13.09 -3.01 28.29
CA SER A 211 -14.40 -3.66 28.34
C SER A 211 -15.17 -3.56 27.01
N GLN A 212 -14.76 -2.65 26.12
CA GLN A 212 -15.27 -2.50 24.75
C GLN A 212 -14.09 -2.35 23.80
N PRO A 213 -13.65 -3.44 23.14
CA PRO A 213 -12.58 -3.34 22.16
C PRO A 213 -13.07 -2.55 20.93
N PRO A 214 -12.18 -1.81 20.24
CA PRO A 214 -12.52 -1.10 19.02
C PRO A 214 -13.07 -2.06 17.95
N SER A 215 -13.99 -1.54 17.15
CA SER A 215 -14.53 -2.29 16.00
C SER A 215 -13.45 -2.54 14.96
N VAL A 216 -13.49 -3.72 14.33
CA VAL A 216 -12.57 -4.09 13.24
C VAL A 216 -13.21 -3.74 11.90
N TRP A 217 -12.44 -3.05 11.06
CA TRP A 217 -12.80 -2.60 9.73
C TRP A 217 -11.85 -3.21 8.71
N MET A 218 -12.37 -4.02 7.80
CA MET A 218 -11.58 -4.86 6.93
C MET A 218 -11.66 -4.37 5.48
N LEU A 219 -10.50 -4.25 4.84
CA LEU A 219 -10.39 -4.06 3.39
C LEU A 219 -9.80 -5.31 2.76
N CYS A 220 -10.62 -6.01 1.97
CA CYS A 220 -10.20 -7.21 1.23
C CYS A 220 -10.15 -6.90 -0.26
N ARG A 221 -8.95 -6.84 -0.85
CA ARG A 221 -8.82 -6.52 -2.28
C ARG A 221 -9.28 -7.67 -3.18
N ALA A 222 -8.93 -8.92 -2.85
CA ALA A 222 -9.25 -10.09 -3.67
C ALA A 222 -10.74 -10.45 -3.67
N ALA A 223 -11.42 -10.30 -4.81
CA ALA A 223 -12.84 -10.67 -4.99
C ALA A 223 -13.18 -12.07 -4.49
N GLU A 224 -12.35 -13.06 -4.81
CA GLU A 224 -12.53 -14.48 -4.45
C GLU A 224 -12.56 -14.72 -2.93
N GLN A 225 -12.00 -13.82 -2.13
CA GLN A 225 -11.99 -13.94 -0.67
C GLN A 225 -13.16 -13.20 0.01
N ARG A 226 -13.86 -12.30 -0.71
CA ARG A 226 -14.86 -11.39 -0.11
C ARG A 226 -16.01 -12.11 0.55
N ASP A 227 -16.51 -13.18 -0.04
CA ASP A 227 -17.65 -13.90 0.52
C ASP A 227 -17.27 -14.61 1.82
N HIS A 228 -16.09 -15.22 1.88
CA HIS A 228 -15.56 -15.82 3.11
C HIS A 228 -15.38 -14.78 4.22
N TRP A 229 -14.78 -13.63 3.88
CA TRP A 229 -14.60 -12.53 4.82
C TRP A 229 -15.91 -11.88 5.25
N ARG A 230 -16.92 -11.84 4.39
CA ARG A 230 -18.26 -11.33 4.73
C ARG A 230 -18.92 -12.20 5.80
N HIS A 231 -18.82 -13.52 5.68
CA HIS A 231 -19.38 -14.44 6.69
C HIS A 231 -18.66 -14.31 8.04
N MET A 232 -17.33 -14.26 8.03
CA MET A 232 -16.55 -14.09 9.25
C MET A 232 -16.81 -12.73 9.91
N ALA A 233 -16.78 -11.64 9.14
CA ALA A 233 -17.03 -10.30 9.66
C ALA A 233 -18.41 -10.22 10.33
N LYS A 234 -19.44 -10.83 9.74
CA LYS A 234 -20.78 -10.91 10.35
C LYS A 234 -20.78 -11.68 11.67
N ALA A 235 -20.01 -12.76 11.79
CA ALA A 235 -19.94 -13.56 13.02
C ALA A 235 -19.32 -12.80 14.19
N HIS A 236 -18.36 -11.91 13.93
CA HIS A 236 -17.66 -11.12 14.96
C HIS A 236 -18.15 -9.67 15.09
N GLY A 237 -19.16 -9.26 14.31
CA GLY A 237 -19.63 -7.88 14.29
C GLY A 237 -18.62 -6.89 13.69
N TRP A 238 -17.73 -7.37 12.81
CA TRP A 238 -16.76 -6.56 12.07
C TRP A 238 -17.37 -5.99 10.78
N THR A 239 -16.77 -4.91 10.26
CA THR A 239 -17.23 -4.24 9.04
C THR A 239 -16.32 -4.56 7.87
N LEU A 240 -16.87 -5.04 6.75
CA LEU A 240 -16.13 -5.27 5.50
C LEU A 240 -16.38 -4.13 4.50
N LEU A 241 -15.32 -3.42 4.12
CA LEU A 241 -15.30 -2.25 3.24
C LEU A 241 -15.38 -2.62 1.74
N LEU A 242 -16.51 -3.17 1.32
CA LEU A 242 -16.70 -3.74 -0.02
C LEU A 242 -16.59 -2.73 -1.17
N ARG A 243 -17.02 -1.47 -0.97
CA ARG A 243 -17.01 -0.44 -2.04
C ARG A 243 -15.59 -0.10 -2.49
N HIS A 244 -14.66 -0.03 -1.54
CA HIS A 244 -13.27 0.34 -1.79
C HIS A 244 -12.45 -0.78 -2.41
N ALA A 245 -12.79 -2.02 -2.08
CA ALA A 245 -12.22 -3.22 -2.69
C ALA A 245 -12.52 -3.29 -4.20
N GLN A 246 -13.75 -3.00 -4.61
CA GLN A 246 -14.16 -3.00 -6.02
C GLN A 246 -13.50 -1.88 -6.83
N ALA A 247 -13.34 -0.70 -6.23
CA ALA A 247 -12.63 0.41 -6.85
C ALA A 247 -11.12 0.14 -7.00
N ALA A 248 -10.51 -0.61 -6.08
CA ALA A 248 -9.11 -1.00 -6.18
C ALA A 248 -8.86 -2.01 -7.32
N GLU A 249 -9.79 -2.93 -7.58
CA GLU A 249 -9.73 -3.85 -8.74
C GLU A 249 -9.92 -3.13 -10.07
N ALA A 250 -10.79 -2.12 -10.13
CA ALA A 250 -10.93 -1.30 -11.34
C ALA A 250 -9.62 -0.55 -11.69
N GLU A 251 -8.82 -0.23 -10.67
CA GLU A 251 -7.52 0.47 -10.80
C GLU A 251 -6.32 -0.46 -11.01
N ALA A 252 -6.38 -1.73 -10.55
CA ALA A 252 -5.33 -2.75 -10.70
C ALA A 252 -5.38 -3.46 -12.07
#